data_AF-A0A0K2RML4-F1
#
_entry.id   AF-A0A0K2RML4-F1
#
_cell.length_a   1.000
_cell.length_b   1.000
_cell.length_c   1.000
_cell.angle_alpha   90.00
_cell.angle_beta   90.00
_cell.angle_gamma   90.00
#
_symmetry.space_group_name_H-M   'P 1'
#
loop_
_entity.id
_entity.type
_entity.pdbx_description
1 polymer ?
#
loop_
_entity_poly.entity_id
_entity_poly.type
_entity_poly.pdbx_seq_one_letter_code
_entity_poly.pdbx_strand_id
1 'polypeptide(L)'
;MANFISPAFDFSNVSPQKISWRMGGMIAAVGSVILTPWNWYSNDDAIHYTLGVLGALIGPLFGILIAGYYLVGKQKVWVEDMYTMKPSGKYWFRNGYNPNAVKSVAISGVVSIASVLIPKALLDSGATTVNATWIGNYSWFLGCALGLLTFWYFEKRSPMINLEPNGVEVNDGALA
;
A
#
# COMPACT_ATOMS: atom_id res chain seq x y z
N MET A 1 14.94 12.86 -11.17
CA MET A 1 13.50 13.23 -11.17
C MET A 1 12.58 12.06 -10.80
N ALA A 2 13.02 11.08 -9.98
CA ALA A 2 12.20 9.89 -9.68
C ALA A 2 11.06 10.17 -8.65
N ASN A 3 11.29 11.09 -7.72
CA ASN A 3 10.42 11.29 -6.54
C ASN A 3 9.25 12.27 -6.76
N PHE A 4 9.10 12.81 -7.96
CA PHE A 4 8.07 13.82 -8.29
C PHE A 4 6.96 13.26 -9.17
N ILE A 5 7.30 12.30 -10.05
CA ILE A 5 6.40 11.81 -11.08
C ILE A 5 5.26 10.99 -10.46
N SER A 6 5.58 10.06 -9.54
CA SER A 6 4.57 9.25 -8.84
C SER A 6 3.53 10.11 -8.10
N PRO A 7 3.91 11.00 -7.17
CA PRO A 7 2.92 11.78 -6.42
C PRO A 7 2.10 12.73 -7.32
N ALA A 8 2.68 13.27 -8.39
CA ALA A 8 1.93 14.08 -9.36
C ALA A 8 0.84 13.27 -10.06
N PHE A 9 1.14 12.02 -10.45
CA PHE A 9 0.16 11.11 -11.04
C PHE A 9 -0.89 10.65 -10.01
N ASP A 10 -0.47 10.32 -8.79
CA ASP A 10 -1.38 9.91 -7.71
C ASP A 10 -2.46 10.97 -7.47
N PHE A 11 -2.08 12.24 -7.32
CA PHE A 11 -3.06 13.33 -7.15
C PHE A 11 -3.96 13.55 -8.37
N SER A 12 -3.41 13.46 -9.59
CA SER A 12 -4.24 13.60 -10.79
C SER A 12 -5.26 12.47 -10.94
N ASN A 13 -4.93 11.26 -10.48
CA ASN A 13 -5.82 10.10 -10.57
C ASN A 13 -6.94 10.11 -9.52
N VAL A 14 -6.79 10.85 -8.41
CA VAL A 14 -7.87 11.01 -7.41
C VAL A 14 -9.07 11.76 -7.98
N SER A 15 -8.84 12.76 -8.84
CA SER A 15 -9.92 13.49 -9.50
C SER A 15 -9.47 14.02 -10.86
N PRO A 16 -9.43 13.19 -11.91
CA PRO A 16 -8.85 13.56 -13.21
C PRO A 16 -9.59 14.71 -13.90
N GLN A 17 -10.87 14.93 -13.57
CA GLN A 17 -11.64 16.07 -14.10
C GLN A 17 -11.29 17.41 -13.44
N LYS A 18 -10.70 17.39 -12.23
CA LYS A 18 -10.40 18.59 -11.44
C LYS A 18 -8.90 18.86 -11.30
N ILE A 19 -8.09 17.80 -11.25
CA ILE A 19 -6.65 17.86 -10.96
C ILE A 19 -5.87 17.47 -12.20
N SER A 20 -5.33 18.47 -12.89
CA SER A 20 -4.38 18.24 -13.97
C SER A 20 -3.02 17.77 -13.43
N TRP A 21 -2.21 17.13 -14.27
CA TRP A 21 -0.83 16.73 -13.94
C TRP A 21 0.02 17.90 -13.39
N ARG A 22 -0.14 19.09 -13.98
CA ARG A 22 0.55 20.31 -13.51
C ARG A 22 0.11 20.69 -12.10
N MET A 23 -1.20 20.63 -11.83
CA MET A 23 -1.74 20.95 -10.51
C MET A 23 -1.35 19.90 -9.47
N GLY A 24 -1.40 18.61 -9.81
CA GLY A 24 -0.93 17.52 -8.95
C GLY A 24 0.55 17.67 -8.61
N GLY A 25 1.39 18.04 -9.60
CA GLY A 25 2.79 18.36 -9.38
C GLY A 25 2.99 19.55 -8.43
N MET A 26 2.21 20.62 -8.57
CA MET A 26 2.28 21.77 -7.64
C MET A 26 1.87 21.40 -6.21
N ILE A 27 0.83 20.59 -6.04
CA ILE A 27 0.41 20.08 -4.72
C ILE A 27 1.54 19.27 -4.08
N ALA A 28 2.15 18.36 -4.85
CA ALA A 28 3.28 17.55 -4.38
C ALA A 28 4.49 18.42 -3.98
N ALA A 29 4.82 19.44 -4.78
CA ALA A 29 5.91 20.36 -4.50
C ALA A 29 5.68 21.13 -3.20
N VAL A 30 4.51 21.77 -3.05
CA VAL A 30 4.17 22.54 -1.85
C VAL A 30 4.14 21.64 -0.61
N GLY A 31 3.53 20.46 -0.70
CA GLY A 31 3.50 19.49 0.38
C GLY A 31 4.90 19.07 0.85
N SER A 32 5.83 18.85 -0.08
CA SER A 32 7.21 18.49 0.25
C SER A 32 7.96 19.58 1.02
N VAL A 33 7.70 20.85 0.69
CA VAL A 33 8.31 22.01 1.37
C VAL A 33 7.73 22.17 2.77
N ILE A 34 6.41 22.01 2.94
CA ILE A 34 5.74 22.11 4.25
C ILE A 34 6.24 21.06 5.23
N LEU A 35 6.54 19.85 4.77
CA LEU A 35 7.08 18.79 5.63
C LEU A 35 8.46 19.14 6.19
N THR A 36 9.19 20.08 5.56
CA THR A 36 10.52 20.53 6.01
C THR A 36 11.45 19.38 6.40
N PRO A 37 11.64 18.35 5.56
CA PRO A 37 12.33 17.11 5.94
C PRO A 37 13.78 17.37 6.39
N TRP A 38 14.38 18.49 5.96
CA TRP A 38 15.72 18.87 6.33
C TRP A 38 15.89 19.26 7.80
N ASN A 39 14.81 19.62 8.48
CA ASN A 39 14.87 20.01 9.89
C ASN A 39 15.31 18.83 10.80
N TRP A 40 15.22 17.60 10.31
CA TRP A 40 15.49 16.39 11.11
C TRP A 40 16.81 15.71 10.72
N TYR A 41 17.59 16.27 9.79
CA TYR A 41 18.87 15.69 9.36
C TYR A 41 19.92 15.59 10.46
N SER A 42 19.81 16.40 11.51
CA SER A 42 20.75 16.37 12.65
C SER A 42 20.37 15.32 13.70
N ASN A 43 19.32 14.52 13.48
CA ASN A 43 18.84 13.51 14.43
C ASN A 43 18.75 12.14 13.75
N ASP A 44 19.77 11.32 13.94
CA ASP A 44 19.89 9.98 13.33
C ASP A 44 18.70 9.07 13.71
N ASP A 45 18.24 9.14 14.96
CA ASP A 45 17.08 8.37 15.42
C ASP A 45 15.82 8.75 14.64
N ALA A 46 15.57 10.05 14.44
CA ALA A 46 14.41 10.53 13.71
C ALA A 46 14.40 10.01 12.26
N ILE A 47 15.56 9.98 11.60
CA ILE A 47 15.70 9.44 10.24
C ILE A 47 15.37 7.94 10.23
N HIS A 48 15.97 7.15 11.12
CA HIS A 48 15.76 5.71 11.18
C HIS A 48 14.30 5.33 11.47
N TYR A 49 13.64 6.03 12.40
CA TYR A 49 12.23 5.77 12.70
C TYR A 49 11.31 6.16 11.56
N THR A 50 11.57 7.29 10.90
CA THR A 50 10.76 7.71 9.76
C THR A 50 10.85 6.68 8.63
N LEU A 51 12.05 6.21 8.31
CA LEU A 51 12.26 5.14 7.33
C LEU A 51 11.59 3.82 7.76
N GLY A 52 11.70 3.46 9.04
CA GLY A 52 11.07 2.26 9.59
C GLY A 52 9.55 2.29 9.48
N VAL A 53 8.92 3.42 9.81
CA VAL A 53 7.45 3.61 9.70
C VAL A 53 7.00 3.66 8.24
N LEU A 54 7.74 4.33 7.36
CA LEU A 54 7.44 4.33 5.92
C LEU A 54 7.52 2.91 5.34
N GLY A 55 8.58 2.16 5.67
CA GLY A 55 8.71 0.76 5.30
C GLY A 55 7.55 -0.10 5.84
N ALA A 56 7.15 0.14 7.09
CA ALA A 56 6.04 -0.56 7.72
C ALA A 56 4.68 -0.31 7.04
N LEU A 57 4.49 0.85 6.43
CA LEU A 57 3.27 1.18 5.68
C LEU A 57 3.28 0.59 4.26
N ILE A 58 4.43 0.59 3.60
CA ILE A 58 4.57 0.14 2.21
C ILE A 58 4.52 -1.38 2.11
N GLY A 59 5.16 -2.11 3.04
CA GLY A 59 5.22 -3.57 3.04
C GLY A 59 3.83 -4.24 2.90
N PRO A 60 2.85 -3.93 3.76
CA PRO A 60 1.47 -4.39 3.67
C PRO A 60 0.83 -4.24 2.29
N LEU A 61 0.91 -3.04 1.71
CA LEU A 61 0.33 -2.75 0.40
C LEU A 61 0.98 -3.59 -0.69
N PHE A 62 2.30 -3.71 -0.65
CA PHE A 62 3.04 -4.56 -1.59
C PHE A 62 2.59 -6.02 -1.50
N GLY A 63 2.50 -6.58 -0.29
CA GLY A 63 2.06 -7.96 -0.07
C GLY A 63 0.65 -8.23 -0.61
N ILE A 64 -0.27 -7.28 -0.38
CA ILE A 64 -1.66 -7.36 -0.89
C ILE A 64 -1.70 -7.34 -2.42
N LEU A 65 -0.90 -6.47 -3.06
CA LEU A 65 -0.80 -6.41 -4.52
C LEU A 65 -0.24 -7.71 -5.11
N ILE A 66 0.80 -8.28 -4.49
CA ILE A 66 1.38 -9.56 -4.91
C ILE A 66 0.35 -10.69 -4.78
N ALA A 67 -0.36 -10.78 -3.65
CA ALA A 67 -1.42 -11.76 -3.47
C ALA A 67 -2.55 -11.58 -4.50
N GLY A 68 -2.98 -10.33 -4.70
CA GLY A 68 -4.06 -9.98 -5.63
C GLY A 68 -3.74 -10.36 -7.06
N TYR A 69 -2.54 -10.03 -7.54
CA TYR A 69 -2.18 -10.31 -8.93
C TYR A 69 -1.81 -11.79 -9.14
N TYR A 70 -0.88 -12.35 -8.36
CA TYR A 70 -0.35 -13.69 -8.63
C TYR A 70 -1.19 -14.82 -8.05
N LEU A 71 -1.70 -14.68 -6.82
CA LEU A 71 -2.38 -15.78 -6.13
C LEU A 71 -3.87 -15.82 -6.42
N VAL A 72 -4.53 -14.66 -6.40
CA VAL A 72 -5.99 -14.53 -6.56
C VAL A 72 -6.34 -14.34 -8.03
N GLY A 73 -5.81 -13.29 -8.67
CA GLY A 73 -6.08 -12.93 -10.06
C GLY A 73 -5.36 -13.79 -11.10
N LYS A 74 -4.42 -14.66 -10.70
CA LYS A 74 -3.67 -15.55 -11.60
C LYS A 74 -3.04 -14.82 -12.80
N GLN A 75 -2.46 -13.65 -12.55
CA GLN A 75 -1.82 -12.77 -13.54
C GLN A 75 -2.76 -12.20 -14.61
N LYS A 76 -4.08 -12.30 -14.39
CA LYS A 76 -5.10 -11.79 -15.30
C LYS A 76 -5.56 -10.41 -14.85
N VAL A 77 -5.71 -9.50 -15.81
CA VAL A 77 -6.27 -8.16 -15.59
C VAL A 77 -7.20 -7.77 -16.72
N TRP A 78 -8.26 -7.04 -16.37
CA TRP A 78 -9.28 -6.55 -17.28
C TRP A 78 -9.13 -5.04 -17.45
N VAL A 79 -8.42 -4.60 -18.48
CA VAL A 79 -8.01 -3.19 -18.62
C VAL A 79 -9.21 -2.25 -18.74
N GLU A 80 -10.22 -2.61 -19.54
CA GLU A 80 -11.43 -1.80 -19.73
C GLU A 80 -12.18 -1.51 -18.43
N ASP A 81 -12.25 -2.51 -17.53
CA ASP A 81 -12.94 -2.35 -16.26
C ASP A 81 -12.10 -1.60 -15.21
N MET A 82 -10.80 -1.37 -15.43
CA MET A 82 -9.97 -0.56 -14.51
C MET A 82 -10.29 0.94 -14.59
N TYR A 83 -10.85 1.40 -15.71
CA TYR A 83 -11.14 2.82 -15.95
C TYR A 83 -12.63 3.17 -15.88
N THR A 84 -13.47 2.26 -15.35
CA THR A 84 -14.91 2.48 -15.21
C THR A 84 -15.36 2.58 -13.75
N MET A 85 -16.30 3.48 -13.48
CA MET A 85 -16.94 3.64 -12.17
C MET A 85 -18.34 2.99 -12.13
N LYS A 86 -18.67 2.15 -13.12
CA LYS A 86 -19.97 1.48 -13.19
C LYS A 86 -20.09 0.46 -12.06
N PRO A 87 -21.25 0.39 -11.36
CA PRO A 87 -21.46 -0.63 -10.33
C PRO A 87 -21.36 -2.09 -10.80
N SER A 88 -21.48 -2.32 -12.11
CA SER A 88 -21.33 -3.63 -12.75
C SER A 88 -19.90 -3.97 -13.14
N GLY A 89 -18.93 -3.05 -12.96
CA GLY A 89 -17.53 -3.28 -13.33
C GLY A 89 -16.85 -4.27 -12.38
N LYS A 90 -15.91 -5.08 -12.91
CA LYS A 90 -15.21 -6.13 -12.13
C LYS A 90 -14.44 -5.59 -10.91
N TYR A 91 -13.97 -4.35 -10.96
CA TYR A 91 -13.22 -3.70 -9.88
C TYR A 91 -14.08 -2.76 -9.02
N TRP A 92 -15.40 -2.74 -9.21
CA TRP A 92 -16.30 -1.97 -8.35
C TRP A 92 -16.50 -2.63 -6.97
N PHE A 93 -16.39 -3.96 -6.90
CA PHE A 93 -16.52 -4.74 -5.68
C PHE A 93 -17.80 -4.37 -4.89
N ARG A 94 -17.65 -3.94 -3.62
CA ARG A 94 -18.75 -3.48 -2.78
C ARG A 94 -18.65 -1.97 -2.60
N ASN A 95 -19.50 -1.23 -3.32
CA ASN A 95 -19.58 0.23 -3.22
C ASN A 95 -18.26 0.95 -3.59
N GLY A 96 -17.53 0.43 -4.57
CA GLY A 96 -16.31 1.03 -5.09
C GLY A 96 -15.01 0.63 -4.38
N TYR A 97 -15.06 -0.30 -3.41
CA TYR A 97 -13.86 -0.79 -2.72
C TYR A 97 -13.92 -2.28 -2.42
N ASN A 98 -12.76 -2.93 -2.37
CA ASN A 98 -12.64 -4.33 -1.94
C ASN A 98 -12.55 -4.40 -0.40
N PRO A 99 -13.58 -4.93 0.32
CA PRO A 99 -13.56 -5.02 1.77
C PRO A 99 -12.45 -5.95 2.29
N ASN A 100 -12.06 -6.98 1.53
CA ASN A 100 -10.96 -7.88 1.89
C ASN A 100 -9.63 -7.13 1.85
N ALA A 101 -9.41 -6.27 0.84
CA ALA A 101 -8.21 -5.45 0.75
C ALA A 101 -8.13 -4.48 1.93
N VAL A 102 -9.21 -3.77 2.24
CA VAL A 102 -9.26 -2.82 3.37
C VAL A 102 -8.96 -3.50 4.69
N LYS A 103 -9.58 -4.66 4.97
CA LYS A 103 -9.31 -5.44 6.19
C LYS A 103 -7.86 -5.90 6.26
N SER A 104 -7.30 -6.34 5.12
CA SER A 104 -5.91 -6.80 5.04
C SER A 104 -4.94 -5.67 5.33
N VAL A 105 -5.14 -4.48 4.74
CA VAL A 105 -4.35 -3.27 5.02
C VAL A 105 -4.44 -2.91 6.49
N ALA A 106 -5.64 -2.89 7.08
CA ALA A 106 -5.82 -2.54 8.48
C ALA A 106 -5.07 -3.50 9.41
N ILE A 107 -5.23 -4.82 9.21
CA ILE A 107 -4.58 -5.84 10.07
C ILE A 107 -3.06 -5.79 9.90
N SER A 108 -2.57 -5.91 8.67
CA SER A 108 -1.13 -5.99 8.40
C SER A 108 -0.43 -4.65 8.66
N GLY A 109 -1.08 -3.52 8.38
CA GLY A 109 -0.58 -2.17 8.68
C GLY A 109 -0.47 -1.91 10.17
N VAL A 110 -1.50 -2.23 10.97
CA VAL A 110 -1.43 -2.09 12.43
C VAL A 110 -0.30 -2.93 13.00
N VAL A 111 -0.17 -4.20 12.59
CA VAL A 111 0.90 -5.08 13.09
C VAL A 111 2.28 -4.59 12.63
N SER A 112 2.43 -4.13 11.39
CA SER A 112 3.70 -3.66 10.87
C SER A 112 4.14 -2.36 11.55
N ILE A 113 3.23 -1.39 11.75
CA ILE A 113 3.53 -0.15 12.51
C ILE A 113 3.84 -0.48 13.96
N ALA A 114 3.05 -1.35 14.59
CA ALA A 114 3.29 -1.81 15.96
C ALA A 114 4.67 -2.44 16.13
N SER A 115 5.16 -3.18 15.13
CA SER A 115 6.49 -3.79 15.13
C SER A 115 7.64 -2.77 15.18
N VAL A 116 7.40 -1.52 14.73
CA VAL A 116 8.37 -0.42 14.80
C VAL A 116 8.21 0.37 16.11
N LEU A 117 6.97 0.68 16.50
CA LEU A 117 6.70 1.61 17.61
C LEU A 117 6.74 0.95 18.99
N ILE A 118 6.17 -0.25 19.13
CA ILE A 118 6.01 -0.90 20.45
C ILE A 118 7.36 -1.24 21.08
N PRO A 119 8.33 -1.86 20.37
CA PRO A 119 9.61 -2.20 20.99
C PRO A 119 10.36 -0.97 21.53
N LYS A 120 10.32 0.16 20.81
CA LYS A 120 10.91 1.42 21.27
C LYS A 120 10.21 1.95 22.50
N ALA A 121 8.87 2.03 22.46
CA ALA A 121 8.08 2.57 23.55
C ALA A 121 8.27 1.77 24.86
N LEU A 122 8.41 0.44 24.76
CA LEU A 122 8.68 -0.42 25.92
C LEU A 122 10.09 -0.23 26.48
N LEU A 123 11.08 -0.01 25.61
CA LEU A 123 12.46 0.25 26.03
C LEU A 123 12.58 1.63 26.70
N ASP A 124 12.00 2.67 26.07
CA ASP A 124 12.03 4.06 26.57
C ASP A 124 11.27 4.23 27.90
N SER A 125 10.20 3.45 28.11
CA SER A 125 9.43 3.46 29.36
C SER A 125 10.08 2.67 30.50
N GLY A 126 11.17 1.95 30.24
CA GLY A 126 11.80 1.05 31.21
C GLY A 126 10.97 -0.19 31.55
N ALA A 127 9.91 -0.46 30.79
CA ALA A 127 9.02 -1.60 30.99
C ALA A 127 9.70 -2.95 30.65
N THR A 128 10.79 -2.92 29.87
CA THR A 128 11.60 -4.09 29.55
C THR A 128 13.08 -3.72 29.50
N THR A 129 13.95 -4.68 29.85
CA THR A 129 15.40 -4.61 29.62
C THR A 129 15.82 -5.29 28.31
N VAL A 130 14.89 -5.97 27.64
CA VAL A 130 15.16 -6.66 26.38
C VAL A 130 15.07 -5.69 25.22
N ASN A 131 16.19 -5.47 24.52
CA ASN A 131 16.22 -4.66 23.32
C ASN A 131 15.63 -5.42 22.12
N ALA A 132 14.38 -5.13 21.79
CA ALA A 132 13.65 -5.69 20.65
C ALA A 132 13.48 -4.70 19.48
N THR A 133 14.20 -3.57 19.47
CA THR A 133 14.04 -2.54 18.42
C THR A 133 14.47 -3.04 17.03
N TRP A 134 15.31 -4.07 16.97
CA TRP A 134 15.72 -4.74 15.74
C TRP A 134 14.53 -5.32 14.93
N ILE A 135 13.40 -5.62 15.58
CA ILE A 135 12.18 -6.08 14.90
C ILE A 135 11.69 -5.02 13.90
N GLY A 136 11.85 -3.74 14.22
CA GLY A 136 11.49 -2.63 13.34
C GLY A 136 12.25 -2.63 12.01
N ASN A 137 13.47 -3.18 11.97
CA ASN A 137 14.25 -3.31 10.72
C ASN A 137 13.61 -4.29 9.72
N TYR A 138 12.77 -5.20 10.21
CA TYR A 138 12.07 -6.19 9.40
C TYR A 138 10.58 -5.86 9.23
N SER A 139 10.13 -4.68 9.66
CA SER A 139 8.72 -4.25 9.62
C SER A 139 8.11 -4.38 8.23
N TRP A 140 8.88 -4.03 7.19
CA TRP A 140 8.48 -4.15 5.79
C TRP A 140 8.17 -5.60 5.42
N PHE A 141 9.05 -6.55 5.75
CA PHE A 141 8.87 -7.97 5.45
C PHE A 141 7.71 -8.57 6.24
N LEU A 142 7.57 -8.21 7.52
CA LEU A 142 6.45 -8.64 8.35
C LEU A 142 5.11 -8.14 7.80
N GLY A 143 5.06 -6.85 7.46
CA GLY A 143 3.88 -6.24 6.85
C GLY A 143 3.54 -6.86 5.51
N CYS A 144 4.53 -7.09 4.65
CA CYS A 144 4.36 -7.76 3.36
C CYS A 144 3.81 -9.18 3.51
N ALA A 145 4.44 -10.00 4.35
CA ALA A 145 3.99 -11.37 4.58
C ALA A 145 2.56 -11.40 5.14
N LEU A 146 2.26 -10.55 6.12
CA LEU A 146 0.90 -10.46 6.67
C LEU A 146 -0.12 -9.94 5.66
N GLY A 147 0.21 -8.92 4.89
CA GLY A 147 -0.66 -8.37 3.85
C GLY A 147 -1.00 -9.42 2.80
N LEU A 148 0.01 -10.16 2.32
CA LEU A 148 -0.15 -11.26 1.39
C LEU A 148 -1.05 -12.36 1.96
N LEU A 149 -0.74 -12.84 3.17
CA LEU A 149 -1.44 -13.96 3.78
C LEU A 149 -2.89 -13.61 4.14
N THR A 150 -3.11 -12.44 4.75
CA THR A 150 -4.46 -12.00 5.15
C THR A 150 -5.34 -11.76 3.94
N PHE A 151 -4.82 -11.12 2.89
CA PHE A 151 -5.58 -10.88 1.67
C PHE A 151 -5.92 -12.18 0.95
N TRP A 152 -4.92 -13.05 0.75
CA TRP A 152 -5.14 -14.36 0.14
C TRP A 152 -6.17 -15.18 0.92
N TYR A 153 -6.11 -15.17 2.25
CA TYR A 153 -7.06 -15.86 3.10
C TYR A 153 -8.49 -15.31 2.97
N PHE A 154 -8.66 -13.99 2.98
CA PHE A 154 -9.99 -13.39 2.83
C PHE A 154 -10.57 -13.62 1.44
N GLU A 155 -9.78 -13.48 0.38
CA GLU A 155 -10.22 -13.80 -0.99
C GLU A 155 -10.54 -15.29 -1.16
N LYS A 156 -9.86 -16.20 -0.44
CA LYS A 156 -10.20 -17.64 -0.46
C LYS A 156 -11.52 -17.95 0.25
N ARG A 157 -11.84 -17.24 1.34
CA ARG A 157 -13.08 -17.46 2.12
C ARG A 157 -14.29 -16.72 1.58
N SER A 158 -14.08 -15.54 1.02
CA SER A 158 -15.14 -14.68 0.50
C SER A 158 -14.60 -13.96 -0.74
N PRO A 159 -14.53 -14.66 -1.89
CA PRO A 159 -13.95 -14.10 -3.11
C PRO A 159 -14.69 -12.83 -3.54
N MET A 160 -13.91 -11.76 -3.74
CA MET A 160 -14.41 -10.50 -4.30
C MET A 160 -13.87 -10.29 -5.71
N ILE A 161 -12.67 -10.79 -6.01
CA ILE A 161 -12.07 -10.74 -7.33
C ILE A 161 -12.62 -11.92 -8.15
N ASN A 162 -13.52 -11.65 -9.09
CA ASN A 162 -13.97 -12.63 -10.08
C ASN A 162 -13.55 -12.21 -11.49
N LEU A 163 -12.45 -12.79 -11.97
CA LEU A 163 -11.92 -12.57 -13.32
C LEU A 163 -12.17 -13.85 -14.15
N GLU A 164 -13.44 -14.10 -14.51
CA GLU A 164 -13.77 -15.27 -15.31
C GLU A 164 -13.09 -15.23 -16.69
N PRO A 165 -12.74 -16.39 -17.28
CA PRO A 165 -11.93 -16.47 -18.51
C PRO A 165 -12.69 -16.10 -19.79
N ASN A 166 -14.03 -16.03 -19.75
CA ASN A 166 -14.86 -16.06 -20.97
C ASN A 166 -15.01 -14.70 -21.67
N GLY A 167 -14.24 -13.69 -21.29
CA GLY A 167 -14.21 -12.42 -22.02
C GLY A 167 -12.88 -12.26 -22.74
N VAL A 168 -12.98 -11.98 -24.03
CA VAL A 168 -11.93 -12.01 -25.06
C VAL A 168 -10.77 -11.01 -24.83
N GLU A 169 -10.79 -10.25 -23.72
CA GLU A 169 -9.88 -9.13 -23.43
C GLU A 169 -9.16 -9.23 -22.08
N VAL A 170 -8.95 -10.46 -21.59
CA VAL A 170 -8.07 -10.65 -20.42
C VAL A 170 -6.63 -10.55 -20.89
N ASN A 171 -5.93 -9.47 -20.53
CA ASN A 171 -4.50 -9.38 -20.76
C ASN A 171 -3.78 -10.29 -19.74
N ASP A 172 -3.13 -11.33 -20.25
CA ASP A 172 -2.33 -12.32 -19.51
C ASP A 172 -0.80 -12.06 -19.64
N GLY A 173 -0.43 -10.96 -20.30
CA GLY A 173 0.95 -10.58 -20.58
C GLY A 173 1.59 -11.31 -21.77
N ALA A 174 0.86 -12.19 -22.46
CA ALA A 174 1.38 -12.93 -23.62
C ALA A 174 1.19 -12.21 -24.97
N LEU A 175 0.35 -11.17 -25.00
CA LEU A 175 0.12 -10.35 -26.19
C LEU A 175 0.94 -9.05 -26.09
N ALA A 176 2.18 -9.13 -26.55
CA ALA A 176 3.01 -7.99 -26.95
C ALA A 176 3.39 -8.16 -28.43
#